data_AF-A0A375AAZ9-F1
#
_entry.id   AF-A0A375AAZ9-F1
#
_cell.length_a   1.000
_cell.length_b   1.000
_cell.length_c   1.000
_cell.angle_alpha   90.00
_cell.angle_beta   90.00
_cell.angle_gamma   90.00
#
_symmetry.space_group_name_H-M   'P 1'
#
loop_
_entity.id
_entity.type
_entity.pdbx_description
1 polymer ?
#
loop_
_entity_poly.entity_id
_entity_poly.type
_entity_poly.pdbx_seq_one_letter_code
_entity_poly.pdbx_strand_id
1 'polypeptide(L)'
;MGSAADFATDDVVVENNYLSATQSLAFDKEMQACKASGGDCQTVIDKWKQISDKQSAETAQKLKDNPLEAVVIDKELAQGGIEMTERPGWLGSIPSVDVMSSEEAKAYVQQWNSQDLVNIDVNSPGWMSFASYASDPENQAALTSLGVLGKDLIAIAKNSLTTKSLFKEMTTQGIKFTPENVVGAAKNNSGKIIFLEKGNSKSGLQHIVEEHGSQFAQIGVSEARIPDVVMKAVTDGKIVGYQGTGTGRPIYETMIDGKKYNIAVTVGNNGYVVGANLRGSVK
;
A
#
# COMPACT_ATOMS: atom_id res chain seq x y z
N MET A 1 -47.87 5.85 2.04
CA MET A 1 -47.07 7.01 2.48
C MET A 1 -46.89 6.85 3.98
N GLY A 2 -45.77 6.53 4.58
CA GLY A 2 -44.39 6.28 4.20
C GLY A 2 -43.69 6.20 5.56
N SER A 3 -42.97 5.13 5.87
CA SER A 3 -42.15 5.09 7.07
C SER A 3 -40.79 4.52 6.69
N ALA A 4 -39.78 5.29 7.07
CA ALA A 4 -38.40 5.16 6.66
C ALA A 4 -37.85 3.76 6.97
N ALA A 5 -37.22 3.15 5.97
CA ALA A 5 -36.25 2.10 6.19
C ALA A 5 -34.98 2.79 6.70
N ASP A 6 -34.65 2.49 7.95
CA ASP A 6 -33.36 2.78 8.57
C ASP A 6 -32.31 1.96 7.81
N PHE A 7 -31.55 2.60 6.94
CA PHE A 7 -30.34 2.02 6.38
C PHE A 7 -29.23 2.30 7.37
N ALA A 8 -29.04 1.39 8.32
CA ALA A 8 -27.75 1.25 8.97
C ALA A 8 -26.71 1.05 7.87
N THR A 9 -25.85 2.03 7.68
CA THR A 9 -24.59 1.84 6.97
C THR A 9 -23.81 0.85 7.81
N ASP A 10 -23.68 -0.39 7.33
CA ASP A 10 -22.56 -1.22 7.73
C ASP A 10 -21.32 -0.43 7.33
N ASP A 11 -20.79 0.34 8.29
CA ASP A 11 -19.42 0.79 8.23
C ASP A 11 -18.62 -0.49 8.00
N VAL A 12 -17.96 -0.57 6.85
CA VAL A 12 -16.87 -1.52 6.69
C VAL A 12 -15.82 -1.03 7.68
N VAL A 13 -15.95 -1.47 8.93
CA VAL A 13 -14.87 -1.48 9.90
C VAL A 13 -13.83 -2.31 9.19
N VAL A 14 -12.87 -1.64 8.58
CA VAL A 14 -11.62 -2.27 8.20
C VAL A 14 -11.04 -2.69 9.54
N GLU A 15 -11.36 -3.93 9.92
CA GLU A 15 -10.78 -4.59 11.07
C GLU A 15 -9.32 -4.78 10.68
N ASN A 16 -8.54 -3.77 11.05
CA ASN A 16 -7.14 -3.96 11.34
C ASN A 16 -7.09 -5.22 12.20
N ASN A 17 -6.25 -6.20 11.86
CA ASN A 17 -6.17 -7.54 12.48
C ASN A 17 -4.68 -7.98 12.47
N TYR A 18 -3.98 -8.09 13.60
CA TYR A 18 -2.61 -8.63 13.62
C TYR A 18 -2.41 -9.73 14.68
N LEU A 19 -1.53 -10.68 14.34
CA LEU A 19 -1.01 -11.69 15.26
C LEU A 19 0.53 -11.61 15.34
N SER A 20 1.09 -11.69 16.55
CA SER A 20 2.54 -11.77 16.75
C SER A 20 3.13 -13.11 16.28
N ALA A 21 4.46 -13.21 16.14
CA ALA A 21 5.16 -14.45 15.81
C ALA A 21 4.71 -15.67 16.63
N THR A 22 4.62 -15.52 17.96
CA THR A 22 4.19 -16.59 18.87
C THR A 22 2.73 -16.96 18.69
N GLN A 23 1.87 -15.97 18.46
CA GLN A 23 0.44 -16.18 18.21
C GLN A 23 0.21 -16.86 16.86
N SER A 24 0.94 -16.47 15.82
CA SER A 24 0.91 -17.12 14.50
C SER A 24 1.31 -18.60 14.58
N LEU A 25 2.32 -18.93 15.38
CA LEU A 25 2.70 -20.33 15.64
C LEU A 25 1.65 -21.11 16.43
N ALA A 26 1.03 -20.49 17.43
CA ALA A 26 -0.03 -21.13 18.21
C ALA A 26 -1.28 -21.37 17.35
N PHE A 27 -1.65 -20.40 16.50
CA PHE A 27 -2.71 -20.54 15.53
C PHE A 27 -2.44 -21.70 14.56
N ASP A 28 -1.24 -21.74 13.99
CA ASP A 28 -0.82 -22.82 13.10
C ASP A 28 -0.94 -24.21 13.76
N LYS A 29 -0.48 -24.35 15.01
CA LYS A 29 -0.56 -25.60 15.78
C LYS A 29 -2.01 -26.03 16.05
N GLU A 30 -2.89 -25.08 16.40
CA GLU A 30 -4.31 -25.39 16.60
C GLU A 30 -5.01 -25.77 15.29
N MET A 31 -4.65 -25.13 14.17
CA MET A 31 -5.15 -25.50 12.85
C MET A 31 -4.71 -26.92 12.44
N GLN A 32 -3.45 -27.28 12.70
CA GLN A 32 -2.95 -28.63 12.45
C GLN A 32 -3.69 -29.68 13.30
N ALA A 33 -3.87 -29.42 14.59
CA ALA A 33 -4.56 -30.33 15.49
C ALA A 33 -6.03 -30.52 15.08
N CYS A 34 -6.70 -29.43 14.70
CA CYS A 34 -8.05 -29.48 14.19
C CYS A 34 -8.15 -30.32 12.91
N LYS A 35 -7.27 -30.07 11.93
CA LYS A 35 -7.24 -30.85 10.68
C LYS A 35 -6.98 -32.33 10.92
N ALA A 36 -6.07 -32.65 11.84
CA ALA A 36 -5.77 -34.04 12.21
C ALA A 36 -6.97 -34.75 12.88
N SER A 37 -7.85 -34.01 13.54
CA SER A 37 -9.09 -34.56 14.13
C SER A 37 -10.22 -34.79 13.11
N GLY A 38 -10.05 -34.33 11.86
CA GLY A 38 -11.09 -34.40 10.83
C GLY A 38 -12.30 -33.49 11.09
N GLY A 39 -12.17 -32.54 12.03
CA GLY A 39 -13.23 -31.61 12.42
C GLY A 39 -13.30 -30.36 11.54
N ASP A 40 -14.37 -29.58 11.73
CA ASP A 40 -14.51 -28.24 11.17
C ASP A 40 -13.65 -27.26 11.99
N CYS A 41 -12.69 -26.61 11.32
CA CYS A 41 -11.74 -25.69 11.96
C CYS A 41 -12.25 -24.26 12.10
N GLN A 42 -13.51 -23.98 11.74
CA GLN A 42 -14.08 -22.64 11.85
C GLN A 42 -13.99 -22.10 13.28
N THR A 43 -14.19 -22.93 14.31
CA THR A 43 -14.06 -22.50 15.72
C THR A 43 -12.65 -22.05 16.08
N VAL A 44 -11.62 -22.66 15.48
CA VAL A 44 -10.22 -22.23 15.66
C VAL A 44 -10.00 -20.90 14.95
N ILE A 45 -10.49 -20.77 13.71
CA ILE A 45 -10.39 -19.54 12.92
C ILE A 45 -11.07 -18.37 13.65
N ASP A 46 -12.29 -18.57 14.16
CA ASP A 46 -13.07 -17.53 14.85
C ASP A 46 -12.37 -17.05 16.12
N LYS A 47 -11.76 -17.98 16.88
CA LYS A 47 -10.95 -17.65 18.05
C LYS A 47 -9.78 -16.73 17.69
N TRP A 48 -9.01 -17.11 16.67
CA TRP A 48 -7.82 -16.33 16.28
C TRP A 48 -8.17 -15.02 15.61
N LYS A 49 -9.30 -14.98 14.89
CA LYS A 49 -9.90 -13.75 14.41
C LYS A 49 -10.21 -12.78 15.54
N GLN A 50 -10.95 -13.22 16.56
CA GLN A 50 -11.30 -12.35 17.70
C GLN A 50 -10.07 -11.77 18.41
N ILE A 51 -8.98 -12.54 18.51
CA ILE A 51 -7.71 -12.08 19.08
C ILE A 51 -7.09 -11.01 18.18
N SER A 52 -7.00 -11.28 16.87
CA SER A 52 -6.48 -10.38 15.86
C SER A 52 -7.22 -9.04 15.87
N ASP A 53 -8.56 -9.08 15.77
CA ASP A 53 -9.44 -7.90 15.75
C ASP A 53 -9.27 -7.02 17.01
N LYS A 54 -9.13 -7.66 18.17
CA LYS A 54 -8.91 -6.92 19.43
C LYS A 54 -7.55 -6.21 19.44
N GLN A 55 -6.48 -6.92 19.10
CA GLN A 55 -5.12 -6.37 19.17
C GLN A 55 -4.98 -5.15 18.26
N SER A 56 -5.61 -5.20 17.11
CA SER A 56 -5.54 -4.13 16.15
C SER A 56 -6.42 -2.94 16.45
N ALA A 57 -7.56 -3.15 17.12
CA ALA A 57 -8.30 -2.05 17.73
C ALA A 57 -7.44 -1.34 18.79
N GLU A 58 -6.65 -2.10 19.57
CA GLU A 58 -5.66 -1.53 20.51
C GLU A 58 -4.55 -0.78 19.76
N THR A 59 -3.99 -1.33 18.67
CA THR A 59 -3.02 -0.63 17.81
C THR A 59 -3.61 0.66 17.23
N ALA A 60 -4.85 0.63 16.74
CA ALA A 60 -5.53 1.81 16.23
C ALA A 60 -5.72 2.89 17.32
N GLN A 61 -5.95 2.47 18.57
CA GLN A 61 -6.04 3.37 19.71
C GLN A 61 -4.66 3.90 20.14
N LYS A 62 -3.63 3.06 20.19
CA LYS A 62 -2.24 3.47 20.44
C LYS A 62 -1.72 4.41 19.35
N LEU A 63 -2.09 4.20 18.09
CA LEU A 63 -1.76 5.14 17.00
C LEU A 63 -2.35 6.54 17.24
N LYS A 64 -3.44 6.65 18.00
CA LYS A 64 -4.03 7.93 18.44
C LYS A 64 -3.35 8.48 19.70
N ASP A 65 -3.14 7.63 20.71
CA ASP A 65 -2.75 8.06 22.07
C ASP A 65 -1.23 8.02 22.34
N ASN A 66 -0.54 7.01 21.79
CA ASN A 66 0.90 6.78 21.90
C ASN A 66 1.52 6.21 20.60
N PRO A 67 1.64 7.04 19.54
CA PRO A 67 1.97 6.57 18.20
C PRO A 67 3.38 5.98 18.06
N LEU A 68 4.32 6.36 18.94
CA LEU A 68 5.67 5.80 18.95
C LEU A 68 5.65 4.34 19.41
N GLU A 69 4.81 4.00 20.39
CA GLU A 69 4.64 2.63 20.87
C GLU A 69 4.05 1.73 19.78
N ALA A 70 3.05 2.20 19.03
CA ALA A 70 2.49 1.44 17.92
C ALA A 70 3.51 1.21 16.78
N VAL A 71 4.30 2.22 16.44
CA VAL A 71 5.30 2.12 15.35
C VAL A 71 6.50 1.26 15.74
N VAL A 72 6.87 1.22 17.02
CA VAL A 72 8.02 0.43 17.49
C VAL A 72 7.61 -0.99 17.86
N ILE A 73 6.54 -1.14 18.66
CA ILE A 73 6.16 -2.43 19.24
C ILE A 73 5.17 -3.15 18.32
N ASP A 74 4.06 -2.52 17.98
CA ASP A 74 3.00 -3.22 17.24
C ASP A 74 3.42 -3.53 15.80
N LYS A 75 4.24 -2.66 15.18
CA LYS A 75 4.89 -2.93 13.89
C LYS A 75 5.80 -4.16 13.94
N GLU A 76 6.68 -4.23 14.95
CA GLU A 76 7.61 -5.36 15.12
C GLU A 76 6.86 -6.66 15.38
N LEU A 77 5.78 -6.61 16.19
CA LEU A 77 4.94 -7.77 16.45
C LEU A 77 4.22 -8.26 15.18
N ALA A 78 3.63 -7.35 14.41
CA ALA A 78 2.95 -7.69 13.16
C ALA A 78 3.94 -8.21 12.10
N GLN A 79 5.13 -7.61 11.98
CA GLN A 79 6.20 -8.10 11.10
C GLN A 79 6.70 -9.48 11.52
N GLY A 80 6.93 -9.71 12.82
CA GLY A 80 7.32 -11.02 13.34
C GLY A 80 6.29 -12.11 13.02
N GLY A 81 5.00 -11.78 13.00
CA GLY A 81 3.95 -12.68 12.52
C GLY A 81 4.12 -13.05 11.04
N ILE A 82 4.38 -12.09 10.16
CA ILE A 82 4.61 -12.33 8.72
C ILE A 82 5.86 -13.16 8.49
N GLU A 83 6.97 -12.82 9.15
CA GLU A 83 8.24 -13.56 9.05
C GLU A 83 8.05 -15.04 9.41
N MET A 84 7.20 -15.34 10.39
CA MET A 84 6.85 -16.73 10.74
C MET A 84 6.18 -17.50 9.61
N THR A 85 5.38 -16.83 8.78
CA THR A 85 4.71 -17.45 7.61
C THR A 85 5.67 -17.74 6.47
N GLU A 86 6.73 -16.93 6.36
CA GLU A 86 7.72 -16.99 5.29
C GLU A 86 8.89 -17.94 5.60
N ARG A 87 9.01 -18.39 6.85
CA ARG A 87 10.07 -19.31 7.25
C ARG A 87 10.08 -20.56 6.37
N PRO A 88 11.21 -20.89 5.72
CA PRO A 88 11.32 -22.08 4.91
C PRO A 88 10.98 -23.35 5.70
N GLY A 89 10.10 -24.19 5.17
CA GLY A 89 9.65 -25.41 5.86
C GLY A 89 10.77 -26.38 6.25
N TRP A 90 11.90 -26.36 5.53
CA TRP A 90 13.07 -27.20 5.87
C TRP A 90 13.66 -26.88 7.25
N LEU A 91 13.47 -25.65 7.76
CA LEU A 91 13.91 -25.25 9.10
C LEU A 91 13.21 -26.02 10.21
N GLY A 92 12.00 -26.54 9.97
CA GLY A 92 11.28 -27.38 10.93
C GLY A 92 11.98 -28.71 11.24
N SER A 93 13.00 -29.10 10.46
CA SER A 93 13.84 -30.26 10.74
C SER A 93 14.93 -29.98 11.79
N ILE A 94 15.17 -28.72 12.14
CA ILE A 94 16.17 -28.32 13.13
C ILE A 94 15.53 -28.36 14.52
N PRO A 95 16.14 -29.05 15.50
CA PRO A 95 15.64 -29.06 16.87
C PRO A 95 15.50 -27.63 17.42
N SER A 96 14.34 -27.33 18.02
CA SER A 96 14.01 -26.02 18.62
C SER A 96 13.74 -24.87 17.63
N VAL A 97 13.55 -25.17 16.33
CA VAL A 97 13.11 -24.17 15.35
C VAL A 97 11.67 -24.43 14.94
N ASP A 98 10.77 -23.54 15.35
CA ASP A 98 9.37 -23.59 14.94
C ASP A 98 9.17 -22.93 13.56
N VAL A 99 8.33 -23.57 12.73
CA VAL A 99 7.87 -23.08 11.42
C VAL A 99 6.36 -23.28 11.30
N MET A 100 5.68 -22.40 10.54
CA MET A 100 4.27 -22.60 10.20
C MET A 100 4.11 -23.59 9.04
N SER A 101 3.07 -24.42 9.08
CA SER A 101 2.80 -25.44 8.05
C SER A 101 1.37 -25.45 7.50
N SER A 102 0.40 -24.83 8.18
CA SER A 102 -0.96 -24.63 7.67
C SER A 102 -0.97 -23.46 6.70
N GLU A 103 -1.30 -23.74 5.45
CA GLU A 103 -1.42 -22.71 4.40
C GLU A 103 -2.55 -21.72 4.70
N GLU A 104 -3.64 -22.16 5.33
CA GLU A 104 -4.73 -21.29 5.76
C GLU A 104 -4.31 -20.35 6.90
N ALA A 105 -3.56 -20.86 7.88
CA ALA A 105 -3.02 -20.03 8.95
C ALA A 105 -2.00 -19.01 8.42
N LYS A 106 -1.12 -19.43 7.49
CA LYS A 106 -0.18 -18.52 6.82
C LYS A 106 -0.90 -17.43 6.03
N ALA A 107 -1.88 -17.80 5.20
CA ALA A 107 -2.63 -16.87 4.37
C ALA A 107 -3.36 -15.83 5.23
N TYR A 108 -3.98 -16.26 6.33
CA TYR A 108 -4.63 -15.35 7.28
C TYR A 108 -3.62 -14.36 7.89
N VAL A 109 -2.52 -14.85 8.46
CA VAL A 109 -1.51 -13.99 9.09
C VAL A 109 -0.90 -13.02 8.07
N GLN A 110 -0.60 -13.48 6.86
CA GLN A 110 -0.09 -12.64 5.79
C GLN A 110 -1.07 -11.53 5.41
N GLN A 111 -2.33 -11.88 5.18
CA GLN A 111 -3.34 -10.92 4.74
C GLN A 111 -3.56 -9.84 5.80
N TRP A 112 -3.79 -10.24 7.03
CA TRP A 112 -4.26 -9.34 8.09
C TRP A 112 -3.13 -8.53 8.71
N ASN A 113 -1.97 -9.14 8.99
CA ASN A 113 -0.81 -8.37 9.48
C ASN A 113 -0.31 -7.36 8.43
N SER A 114 -0.36 -7.70 7.13
CA SER A 114 0.02 -6.75 6.07
C SER A 114 -0.90 -5.54 6.05
N GLN A 115 -2.19 -5.73 6.31
CA GLN A 115 -3.15 -4.65 6.41
C GLN A 115 -2.83 -3.72 7.59
N ASP A 116 -2.44 -4.27 8.73
CA ASP A 116 -2.05 -3.50 9.92
C ASP A 116 -0.76 -2.72 9.74
N LEU A 117 0.23 -3.31 9.06
CA LEU A 117 1.47 -2.61 8.73
C LEU A 117 1.22 -1.41 7.84
N VAL A 118 0.33 -1.54 6.84
CA VAL A 118 -0.08 -0.40 6.00
C VAL A 118 -0.73 0.71 6.84
N ASN A 119 -1.56 0.35 7.82
CA ASN A 119 -2.21 1.34 8.69
C ASN A 119 -1.24 2.03 9.67
N ILE A 120 -0.28 1.28 10.23
CA ILE A 120 0.78 1.82 11.09
C ILE A 120 1.68 2.78 10.28
N ASP A 121 1.97 2.47 9.02
CA ASP A 121 2.94 3.21 8.21
C ASP A 121 2.44 4.55 7.63
N VAL A 122 1.13 4.81 7.59
CA VAL A 122 0.60 5.97 6.84
C VAL A 122 -0.10 7.06 7.67
N ASN A 123 -0.49 6.81 8.93
CA ASN A 123 -1.47 7.67 9.61
C ASN A 123 -1.13 8.22 11.02
N SER A 124 0.05 7.96 11.61
CA SER A 124 0.31 8.35 13.01
C SER A 124 0.97 9.74 13.18
N PRO A 125 0.59 10.55 14.19
CA PRO A 125 1.30 11.80 14.54
C PRO A 125 2.78 11.58 14.88
N GLY A 126 3.13 10.41 15.42
CA GLY A 126 4.53 10.01 15.70
C GLY A 126 5.33 9.77 14.44
N TRP A 127 4.75 9.08 13.45
CA TRP A 127 5.34 8.90 12.12
C TRP A 127 5.59 10.25 11.44
N MET A 128 4.68 11.21 11.58
CA MET A 128 4.87 12.56 11.03
C MET A 128 6.04 13.31 11.67
N SER A 129 6.27 13.14 12.97
CA SER A 129 7.43 13.72 13.67
C SER A 129 8.74 13.05 13.23
N PHE A 130 8.75 11.71 13.14
CA PHE A 130 9.90 10.96 12.62
C PHE A 130 10.19 11.32 11.16
N ALA A 131 9.18 11.39 10.30
CA ALA A 131 9.34 11.75 8.91
C ALA A 131 9.93 13.17 8.77
N SER A 132 9.47 14.12 9.59
CA SER A 132 10.04 15.48 9.68
C SER A 132 11.52 15.44 10.06
N TYR A 133 11.88 14.71 11.13
CA TYR A 133 13.26 14.54 11.57
C TYR A 133 14.15 13.87 10.51
N ALA A 134 13.71 12.76 9.91
CA ALA A 134 14.48 11.96 8.96
C ALA A 134 14.64 12.63 7.59
N SER A 135 13.69 13.48 7.20
CA SER A 135 13.76 14.24 5.95
C SER A 135 14.72 15.43 6.02
N ASP A 136 15.02 15.92 7.23
CA ASP A 136 15.95 17.01 7.46
C ASP A 136 17.38 16.61 7.02
N PRO A 137 18.01 17.35 6.08
CA PRO A 137 19.37 17.08 5.64
C PRO A 137 20.40 16.95 6.76
N GLU A 138 20.23 17.67 7.88
CA GLU A 138 21.18 17.66 9.00
C GLU A 138 21.12 16.34 9.79
N ASN A 139 19.97 15.67 9.79
CA ASN A 139 19.76 14.41 10.52
C ASN A 139 20.03 13.16 9.67
N GLN A 140 20.19 13.31 8.35
CA GLN A 140 20.42 12.19 7.42
C GLN A 140 21.76 11.47 7.66
N ALA A 141 22.77 12.16 8.20
CA ALA A 141 24.06 11.57 8.55
C ALA A 141 23.94 10.49 9.65
N ALA A 142 23.06 10.71 10.63
CA ALA A 142 22.80 9.74 11.70
C ALA A 142 22.12 8.48 11.14
N LEU A 143 21.16 8.65 10.24
CA LEU A 143 20.41 7.53 9.64
C LEU A 143 21.22 6.77 8.59
N THR A 144 22.09 7.43 7.83
CA THR A 144 22.95 6.76 6.83
C THR A 144 23.97 5.80 7.44
N SER A 145 24.28 5.94 8.73
CA SER A 145 25.10 4.96 9.48
C SER A 145 24.45 3.57 9.57
N LEU A 146 23.13 3.47 9.37
CA LEU A 146 22.36 2.21 9.30
C LEU A 146 22.46 1.53 7.93
N GLY A 147 23.29 2.03 7.01
CA GLY A 147 23.49 1.45 5.69
C GLY A 147 22.27 1.59 4.78
N VAL A 148 21.87 0.50 4.12
CA VAL A 148 20.75 0.49 3.15
C VAL A 148 19.42 0.83 3.82
N LEU A 149 19.17 0.28 5.01
CA LEU A 149 17.96 0.54 5.81
C LEU A 149 17.77 2.04 6.11
N GLY A 150 18.87 2.75 6.39
CA GLY A 150 18.84 4.19 6.61
C GLY A 150 18.42 5.00 5.39
N LYS A 151 18.88 4.60 4.19
CA LYS A 151 18.52 5.27 2.93
C LYS A 151 17.05 5.05 2.58
N ASP A 152 16.56 3.83 2.77
CA ASP A 152 15.17 3.48 2.51
C ASP A 152 14.22 4.23 3.45
N LEU A 153 14.54 4.31 4.74
CA LEU A 153 13.76 5.08 5.72
C LEU A 153 13.72 6.59 5.40
N ILE A 154 14.83 7.18 4.97
CA ILE A 154 14.87 8.59 4.53
C ILE A 154 13.99 8.79 3.30
N ALA A 155 14.02 7.86 2.32
CA ALA A 155 13.19 7.95 1.13
C ALA A 155 11.70 7.85 1.46
N ILE A 156 11.32 6.90 2.32
CA ILE A 156 9.93 6.72 2.78
C ILE A 156 9.45 7.96 3.55
N ALA A 157 10.27 8.51 4.46
CA ALA A 157 9.97 9.74 5.20
C ALA A 157 9.76 10.95 4.27
N LYS A 158 10.66 11.16 3.30
CA LYS A 158 10.53 12.23 2.30
C LYS A 158 9.28 12.07 1.46
N ASN A 159 8.98 10.86 1.00
CA ASN A 159 7.77 10.58 0.23
C ASN A 159 6.50 10.84 1.06
N SER A 160 6.46 10.42 2.32
CA SER A 160 5.32 10.63 3.21
C SER A 160 5.03 12.12 3.45
N LEU A 161 6.06 12.92 3.76
CA LEU A 161 5.92 14.37 3.89
C LEU A 161 5.54 15.04 2.58
N THR A 162 6.12 14.59 1.47
CA THR A 162 5.81 15.12 0.14
C THR A 162 4.33 14.88 -0.16
N THR A 163 3.83 13.66 0.01
CA THR A 163 2.41 13.32 -0.18
C THR A 163 1.50 14.16 0.72
N LYS A 164 1.82 14.31 2.01
CA LYS A 164 1.02 15.14 2.92
C LYS A 164 1.04 16.62 2.55
N SER A 165 2.20 17.14 2.12
CA SER A 165 2.32 18.52 1.64
C SER A 165 1.49 18.75 0.39
N LEU A 166 1.47 17.77 -0.53
CA LEU A 166 0.66 17.81 -1.74
C LEU A 166 -0.83 17.75 -1.41
N PHE A 167 -1.26 16.92 -0.46
CA PHE A 167 -2.67 16.89 -0.02
C PHE A 167 -3.10 18.22 0.56
N LYS A 168 -2.28 18.82 1.44
CA LYS A 168 -2.54 20.16 1.97
C LYS A 168 -2.66 21.20 0.85
N GLU A 169 -1.75 21.14 -0.13
CA GLU A 169 -1.77 22.05 -1.28
C GLU A 169 -2.99 21.82 -2.17
N MET A 170 -3.37 20.58 -2.45
CA MET A 170 -4.58 20.21 -3.18
C MET A 170 -5.83 20.73 -2.48
N THR A 171 -5.95 20.53 -1.16
CA THR A 171 -7.05 21.09 -0.35
C THR A 171 -7.08 22.62 -0.43
N THR A 172 -5.91 23.27 -0.33
CA THR A 172 -5.80 24.74 -0.42
C THR A 172 -6.21 25.26 -1.80
N GLN A 173 -5.90 24.52 -2.87
CA GLN A 173 -6.29 24.82 -4.24
C GLN A 173 -7.75 24.44 -4.57
N GLY A 174 -8.48 23.83 -3.62
CA GLY A 174 -9.85 23.36 -3.84
C GLY A 174 -9.94 22.16 -4.79
N ILE A 175 -8.83 21.42 -5.00
CA ILE A 175 -8.82 20.18 -5.76
C ILE A 175 -9.56 19.13 -4.94
N LYS A 176 -10.59 18.51 -5.54
CA LYS A 176 -11.32 17.39 -4.93
C LYS A 176 -10.53 16.10 -5.12
N PHE A 177 -10.25 15.42 -4.01
CA PHE A 177 -9.63 14.10 -3.94
C PHE A 177 -10.06 13.42 -2.64
N THR A 178 -9.94 12.10 -2.58
CA THR A 178 -10.15 11.26 -1.40
C THR A 178 -8.77 10.74 -0.96
N PRO A 179 -8.19 11.25 0.13
CA PRO A 179 -6.83 10.90 0.57
C PRO A 179 -6.55 9.39 0.60
N GLU A 180 -7.52 8.59 1.06
CA GLU A 180 -7.45 7.13 1.22
C GLU A 180 -7.47 6.37 -0.10
N ASN A 181 -7.86 7.05 -1.18
CA ASN A 181 -7.88 6.51 -2.53
C ASN A 181 -6.68 6.94 -3.34
N VAL A 182 -5.89 7.93 -2.92
CA VAL A 182 -4.70 8.35 -3.67
C VAL A 182 -3.63 7.27 -3.60
N VAL A 183 -3.26 6.74 -4.76
CA VAL A 183 -2.20 5.74 -4.94
C VAL A 183 -0.90 6.37 -5.46
N GLY A 184 -0.94 7.66 -5.84
CA GLY A 184 0.25 8.43 -6.20
C GLY A 184 -0.07 9.90 -6.42
N ALA A 185 0.81 10.80 -6.00
CA ALA A 185 0.69 12.24 -6.23
C ALA A 185 2.08 12.86 -6.40
N ALA A 186 2.22 13.78 -7.36
CA ALA A 186 3.46 14.48 -7.64
C ALA A 186 3.22 15.80 -8.37
N LYS A 187 4.19 16.71 -8.33
CA LYS A 187 4.19 17.88 -9.23
C LYS A 187 4.89 17.52 -10.54
N ASN A 188 4.32 17.92 -11.67
CA ASN A 188 5.01 17.85 -12.95
C ASN A 188 5.99 19.03 -13.11
N ASN A 189 6.69 19.10 -14.25
CA ASN A 189 7.65 20.16 -14.57
C ASN A 189 7.05 21.59 -14.56
N SER A 190 5.73 21.75 -14.67
CA SER A 190 5.06 23.05 -14.59
C SER A 190 4.63 23.41 -13.17
N GLY A 191 4.97 22.59 -12.16
CA GLY A 191 4.51 22.74 -10.78
C GLY A 191 3.04 22.35 -10.55
N LYS A 192 2.35 21.82 -11.57
CA LYS A 192 0.95 21.37 -11.43
C LYS A 192 0.94 20.03 -10.70
N ILE A 193 0.07 19.91 -9.70
CA ILE A 193 -0.14 18.64 -9.00
C ILE A 193 -0.89 17.69 -9.93
N ILE A 194 -0.33 16.50 -10.10
CA ILE A 194 -0.92 15.36 -10.79
C ILE A 194 -1.09 14.26 -9.76
N PHE A 195 -2.23 13.60 -9.75
CA PHE A 195 -2.52 12.54 -8.78
C PHE A 195 -3.34 11.42 -9.42
N LEU A 196 -3.15 10.21 -8.92
CA LEU A 196 -3.87 9.01 -9.33
C LEU A 196 -4.57 8.44 -8.10
N GLU A 197 -5.86 8.12 -8.25
CA GLU A 197 -6.64 7.42 -7.24
C GLU A 197 -6.95 5.98 -7.69
N LYS A 198 -7.35 5.12 -6.74
CA LYS A 198 -7.90 3.78 -6.99
C LYS A 198 -8.93 3.81 -8.11
N GLY A 199 -9.84 4.79 -8.06
CA GLY A 199 -10.82 5.04 -9.11
C GLY A 199 -11.91 3.97 -9.17
N ASN A 200 -12.40 3.71 -10.38
CA ASN A 200 -13.42 2.71 -10.70
C ASN A 200 -13.21 2.21 -12.14
N SER A 201 -14.10 1.35 -12.66
CA SER A 201 -14.00 0.81 -14.02
C SER A 201 -13.98 1.86 -15.15
N LYS A 202 -14.35 3.12 -14.87
CA LYS A 202 -14.37 4.21 -15.86
C LYS A 202 -13.22 5.19 -15.74
N SER A 203 -12.51 5.24 -14.61
CA SER A 203 -11.39 6.16 -14.42
C SER A 203 -10.48 5.76 -13.27
N GLY A 204 -9.24 6.23 -13.27
CA GLY A 204 -8.25 5.97 -12.21
C GLY A 204 -7.59 4.62 -12.37
N LEU A 205 -6.92 4.13 -11.32
CA LEU A 205 -6.08 2.93 -11.40
C LEU A 205 -6.86 1.69 -11.84
N GLN A 206 -8.07 1.48 -11.30
CA GLN A 206 -8.90 0.32 -11.65
C GLN A 206 -9.16 0.25 -13.15
N HIS A 207 -9.61 1.35 -13.77
CA HIS A 207 -9.79 1.42 -15.22
C HIS A 207 -8.50 1.11 -16.00
N ILE A 208 -7.35 1.62 -15.54
CA ILE A 208 -6.06 1.36 -16.18
C ILE A 208 -5.71 -0.13 -16.14
N VAL A 209 -5.90 -0.77 -14.98
CA VAL A 209 -5.61 -2.18 -14.79
C VAL A 209 -6.56 -3.05 -15.61
N GLU A 210 -7.87 -2.82 -15.50
CA GLU A 210 -8.90 -3.62 -16.17
C GLU A 210 -8.80 -3.53 -17.70
N GLU A 211 -8.68 -2.32 -18.26
CA GLU A 211 -8.73 -2.12 -19.71
C GLU A 211 -7.35 -2.18 -20.39
N HIS A 212 -6.29 -1.91 -19.65
CA HIS A 212 -4.95 -1.72 -20.21
C HIS A 212 -3.83 -2.45 -19.47
N GLY A 213 -4.09 -3.11 -18.35
CA GLY A 213 -3.09 -3.80 -17.54
C GLY A 213 -2.30 -4.85 -18.33
N SER A 214 -2.97 -5.58 -19.23
CA SER A 214 -2.34 -6.56 -20.11
C SER A 214 -1.25 -5.95 -21.02
N GLN A 215 -1.38 -4.68 -21.41
CA GLN A 215 -0.38 -3.99 -22.22
C GLN A 215 0.90 -3.71 -21.43
N PHE A 216 0.76 -3.36 -20.15
CA PHE A 216 1.89 -3.17 -19.23
C PHE A 216 2.54 -4.50 -18.87
N ALA A 217 1.75 -5.54 -18.63
CA ALA A 217 2.25 -6.89 -18.35
C ALA A 217 3.12 -7.44 -19.49
N GLN A 218 2.78 -7.14 -20.75
CA GLN A 218 3.58 -7.54 -21.93
C GLN A 218 5.02 -7.01 -21.92
N ILE A 219 5.30 -5.93 -21.19
CA ILE A 219 6.65 -5.37 -21.05
C ILE A 219 7.27 -5.63 -19.67
N GLY A 220 6.68 -6.53 -18.87
CA GLY A 220 7.19 -6.91 -17.55
C GLY A 220 6.78 -5.99 -16.40
N VAL A 221 5.82 -5.10 -16.62
CA VAL A 221 5.27 -4.23 -15.57
C VAL A 221 4.05 -4.92 -14.96
N SER A 222 4.16 -5.37 -13.70
CA SER A 222 3.03 -5.91 -12.94
C SER A 222 2.02 -4.82 -12.58
N GLU A 223 0.78 -5.22 -12.25
CA GLU A 223 -0.29 -4.27 -11.88
C GLU A 223 0.13 -3.35 -10.73
N ALA A 224 0.81 -3.90 -9.72
CA ALA A 224 1.34 -3.13 -8.58
C ALA A 224 2.33 -2.02 -8.99
N ARG A 225 3.02 -2.17 -10.13
CA ARG A 225 3.99 -1.19 -10.66
C ARG A 225 3.36 -0.16 -11.61
N ILE A 226 2.11 -0.35 -12.04
CA ILE A 226 1.43 0.55 -12.97
C ILE A 226 1.32 2.00 -12.43
N PRO A 227 0.92 2.23 -11.15
CA PRO A 227 0.86 3.59 -10.60
C PRO A 227 2.17 4.36 -10.77
N ASP A 228 3.29 3.75 -10.38
CA ASP A 228 4.62 4.37 -10.44
C ASP A 228 5.02 4.70 -11.87
N VAL A 229 4.82 3.77 -12.80
CA VAL A 229 5.16 3.96 -14.22
C VAL A 229 4.34 5.10 -14.84
N VAL A 230 3.05 5.17 -14.53
CA VAL A 230 2.15 6.22 -15.03
C VAL A 230 2.52 7.58 -14.43
N MET A 231 2.72 7.63 -13.11
CA MET A 231 3.10 8.86 -12.40
C MET A 231 4.47 9.36 -12.84
N LYS A 232 5.42 8.46 -13.10
CA LYS A 232 6.73 8.80 -13.66
C LYS A 232 6.61 9.42 -15.05
N ALA A 233 5.78 8.87 -15.93
CA ALA A 233 5.63 9.39 -17.29
C ALA A 233 5.09 10.84 -17.31
N VAL A 234 4.08 11.13 -16.49
CA VAL A 234 3.49 12.48 -16.41
C VAL A 234 4.38 13.49 -15.68
N THR A 235 5.25 13.04 -14.79
CA THR A 235 6.20 13.90 -14.06
C THR A 235 7.46 14.18 -14.86
N ASP A 236 8.04 13.18 -15.53
CA ASP A 236 9.11 13.37 -16.52
C ASP A 236 8.68 14.41 -17.57
N GLY A 237 7.40 14.39 -17.94
CA GLY A 237 6.74 15.45 -18.71
C GLY A 237 7.18 15.53 -20.17
N LYS A 238 7.95 14.55 -20.67
CA LYS A 238 8.44 14.51 -22.05
C LYS A 238 7.33 14.06 -23.00
N ILE A 239 6.52 15.01 -23.47
CA ILE A 239 5.47 14.76 -24.47
C ILE A 239 6.10 14.58 -25.86
N VAL A 240 5.82 13.46 -26.51
CA VAL A 240 6.35 13.10 -27.84
C VAL A 240 5.26 12.97 -28.91
N GLY A 241 4.00 13.19 -28.55
CA GLY A 241 2.87 13.14 -29.47
C GLY A 241 1.53 13.18 -28.75
N TYR A 242 0.47 12.96 -29.51
CA TYR A 242 -0.91 12.94 -29.01
C TYR A 242 -1.70 11.79 -29.64
N GLN A 243 -2.62 11.20 -28.89
CA GLN A 243 -3.51 10.12 -29.31
C GLN A 243 -4.95 10.65 -29.44
N GLY A 244 -5.66 10.28 -30.51
CA GLY A 244 -7.07 10.65 -30.72
C GLY A 244 -7.26 11.94 -31.54
N THR A 245 -8.48 12.48 -31.55
CA THR A 245 -8.86 13.69 -32.29
C THR A 245 -8.87 14.94 -31.39
N GLY A 246 -8.89 16.14 -31.99
CA GLY A 246 -8.87 17.40 -31.24
C GLY A 246 -7.53 17.68 -30.57
N THR A 247 -7.53 18.15 -29.33
CA THR A 247 -6.29 18.31 -28.53
C THR A 247 -5.63 16.98 -28.18
N GLY A 248 -6.35 15.86 -28.31
CA GLY A 248 -5.85 14.51 -28.07
C GLY A 248 -5.36 14.25 -26.64
N ARG A 249 -5.01 13.00 -26.37
CA ARG A 249 -4.38 12.55 -25.12
C ARG A 249 -2.86 12.62 -25.28
N PRO A 250 -2.12 13.38 -24.44
CA PRO A 250 -0.67 13.45 -24.52
C PRO A 250 -0.02 12.07 -24.40
N ILE A 251 0.99 11.84 -25.24
CA ILE A 251 1.86 10.66 -25.21
C ILE A 251 3.18 11.07 -24.58
N TYR A 252 3.49 10.51 -23.43
CA TYR A 252 4.71 10.73 -22.68
C TYR A 252 5.73 9.64 -23.01
N GLU A 253 6.97 10.03 -23.31
CA GLU A 253 8.12 9.12 -23.33
C GLU A 253 8.68 9.00 -21.91
N THR A 254 8.84 7.77 -21.41
CA THR A 254 9.50 7.51 -20.13
C THR A 254 10.40 6.27 -20.19
N MET A 255 11.32 6.18 -19.24
CA MET A 255 12.18 5.03 -19.02
C MET A 255 11.52 4.04 -18.07
N ILE A 256 11.40 2.79 -18.48
CA ILE A 256 10.95 1.64 -17.67
C ILE A 256 12.01 0.56 -17.80
N ASP A 257 12.57 0.12 -16.68
CA ASP A 257 13.58 -0.96 -16.61
C ASP A 257 14.73 -0.79 -17.62
N GLY A 258 15.22 0.46 -17.75
CA GLY A 258 16.35 0.79 -18.64
C GLY A 258 15.99 0.95 -20.12
N LYS A 259 14.72 0.82 -20.51
CA LYS A 259 14.26 0.98 -21.90
C LYS A 259 13.18 2.06 -22.03
N LYS A 260 13.17 2.74 -23.17
CA LYS A 260 12.20 3.82 -23.46
C LYS A 260 10.87 3.28 -23.94
N TYR A 261 9.79 3.81 -23.39
CA TYR A 261 8.42 3.50 -23.76
C TYR A 261 7.58 4.76 -23.87
N ASN A 262 6.56 4.68 -24.71
CA ASN A 262 5.55 5.72 -24.86
C ASN A 262 4.27 5.30 -24.13
N ILE A 263 3.74 6.18 -23.30
CA ILE A 263 2.49 5.98 -22.55
C ILE A 263 1.57 7.15 -22.85
N ALA A 264 0.36 6.85 -23.33
CA ALA A 264 -0.66 7.88 -23.44
C ALA A 264 -1.36 8.02 -22.08
N VAL A 265 -1.46 9.24 -21.54
CA VAL A 265 -2.07 9.48 -20.22
C VAL A 265 -3.11 10.60 -20.30
N THR A 266 -4.31 10.31 -19.83
CA THR A 266 -5.40 11.29 -19.75
C THR A 266 -5.39 11.88 -18.35
N VAL A 267 -5.18 13.19 -18.26
CA VAL A 267 -5.19 13.92 -16.99
C VAL A 267 -6.30 14.96 -17.04
N GLY A 268 -7.19 14.95 -16.06
CA GLY A 268 -8.24 15.94 -15.89
C GLY A 268 -7.68 17.32 -15.56
N ASN A 269 -8.52 18.35 -15.70
CA ASN A 269 -8.12 19.73 -15.44
C ASN A 269 -7.62 19.94 -14.00
N ASN A 270 -8.20 19.22 -13.04
CA ASN A 270 -7.81 19.22 -11.63
C ASN A 270 -6.50 18.44 -11.34
N GLY A 271 -5.88 17.79 -12.32
CA GLY A 271 -4.68 16.97 -12.13
C GLY A 271 -4.96 15.48 -11.91
N TYR A 272 -6.22 15.05 -11.87
CA TYR A 272 -6.58 13.64 -11.69
C TYR A 272 -6.24 12.81 -12.93
N VAL A 273 -5.49 11.72 -12.77
CA VAL A 273 -5.24 10.75 -13.84
C VAL A 273 -6.48 9.91 -14.07
N VAL A 274 -7.15 10.15 -15.19
CA VAL A 274 -8.37 9.43 -15.59
C VAL A 274 -8.03 8.06 -16.17
N GLY A 275 -6.92 7.95 -16.89
CA GLY A 275 -6.47 6.67 -17.44
C GLY A 275 -5.07 6.75 -18.04
N ALA A 276 -4.46 5.60 -18.31
CA ALA A 276 -3.17 5.41 -18.97
C ALA A 276 -3.22 4.18 -19.89
N ASN A 277 -2.57 4.21 -21.05
CA ASN A 277 -2.37 3.01 -21.87
C ASN A 277 -0.99 3.01 -22.51
N LEU A 278 -0.36 1.83 -22.62
CA LEU A 278 0.93 1.69 -23.26
C LEU A 278 0.79 1.87 -24.78
N ARG A 279 1.73 2.57 -25.41
CA ARG A 279 1.79 2.75 -26.87
C ARG A 279 2.91 1.94 -27.53
N GLY A 280 3.89 1.47 -26.76
CA GLY A 280 4.97 0.61 -27.23
C GLY A 280 6.36 1.17 -26.91
N SER A 281 7.40 0.40 -27.24
CA SER A 281 8.79 0.81 -27.05
C SER A 281 9.23 1.85 -28.08
N VAL A 282 10.07 2.79 -27.67
CA VAL A 282 10.79 3.69 -28.57
C VAL A 282 12.01 2.94 -29.11
N LYS A 283 12.28 3.08 -30.42
CA LYS A 283 13.48 2.53 -31.07
C LYS A 283 14.70 3.36 -30.76
#